data_AF-A0A4Y1XKT9-F1
#
_entry.id   AF-A0A4Y1XKT9-F1
#
_cell.length_a   1.000
_cell.length_b   1.000
_cell.length_c   1.000
_cell.angle_alpha   90.00
_cell.angle_beta   90.00
_cell.angle_gamma   90.00
#
_symmetry.space_group_name_H-M   'P 1'
#
loop_
_entity.id
_entity.type
_entity.pdbx_description
1 polymer ?
#
loop_
_entity_poly.entity_id
_entity_poly.type
_entity_poly.pdbx_seq_one_letter_code
_entity_poly.pdbx_strand_id
1 'polypeptide(L)'
;MNDMKKIWIVSLLLLGCFAARAQAPAPLKGRIAVSVPRVDMRLSYAEYDKAFSGDLRTAQTDLEGRYMLPDDDKIYAVTLHRRDDAAGAPALASFFILPGEQLEVLGLFQDGDTFDWRVKGSPVFEADYEYGRKYRREELRAATLRRQNLAGEWDDLSPERQRQLNAELRLLDRGIKERRCAYIRENPSSPLSAYYFTCQPFPIEEVVEYYSMLSESLREGRYAPILNFVCEMYQRILNA
;
A
#
# COMPACT_ATOMS: atom_id res chain seq x y z
N MET A 1 -1.19 -10.52 67.20
CA MET A 1 -1.56 -11.00 65.85
C MET A 1 -2.87 -10.34 65.46
N ASN A 2 -3.00 -9.36 64.57
CA ASN A 2 -2.09 -8.54 63.77
C ASN A 2 -2.61 -7.10 63.97
N ASP A 3 -1.78 -6.17 64.43
CA ASP A 3 -0.88 -5.37 63.60
C ASP A 3 -1.57 -4.59 62.47
N MET A 4 -1.34 -3.29 62.55
CA MET A 4 -1.45 -2.30 61.49
C MET A 4 -2.86 -1.88 61.08
N LYS A 5 -3.33 -0.79 61.69
CA LYS A 5 -3.24 0.58 61.13
C LYS A 5 -4.43 0.82 60.20
N LYS A 6 -5.44 1.55 60.67
CA LYS A 6 -5.47 3.03 60.65
C LYS A 6 -5.52 3.54 59.20
N ILE A 7 -6.42 4.50 58.99
CA ILE A 7 -6.21 5.65 58.09
C ILE A 7 -6.39 5.30 56.60
N TRP A 8 -7.23 5.96 55.80
CA TRP A 8 -8.13 7.11 55.92
C TRP A 8 -8.90 7.18 54.56
N ILE A 9 -10.04 7.88 54.55
CA ILE A 9 -10.38 8.92 53.55
C ILE A 9 -10.75 8.49 52.11
N VAL A 10 -12.01 8.82 51.79
CA VAL A 10 -12.44 9.51 50.58
C VAL A 10 -12.11 8.83 49.27
N SER A 11 -13.12 8.21 48.66
CA SER A 11 -13.58 8.52 47.29
C SER A 11 -14.60 7.48 46.82
N LEU A 12 -15.70 7.33 47.57
CA LEU A 12 -16.94 6.71 47.05
C LEU A 12 -17.70 7.74 46.18
N LEU A 13 -16.93 8.43 45.34
CA LEU A 13 -17.27 9.45 44.35
C LEU A 13 -16.20 9.32 43.28
N LEU A 14 -16.32 8.27 42.48
CA LEU A 14 -15.72 8.04 41.15
C LEU A 14 -15.93 6.55 40.85
N LEU A 15 -17.21 6.15 40.72
CA LEU A 15 -17.55 5.12 39.75
C LEU A 15 -17.19 5.73 38.40
N GLY A 16 -15.92 5.61 38.05
CA GLY A 16 -15.36 6.08 36.81
C GLY A 16 -16.17 5.43 35.70
N CYS A 17 -16.86 6.29 34.96
CA CYS A 17 -17.23 6.02 33.58
C CYS A 17 -15.94 5.67 32.84
N PHE A 18 -15.46 4.42 32.95
CA PHE A 18 -14.84 3.75 31.83
C PHE A 18 -15.98 3.47 30.84
N ALA A 19 -16.51 4.54 30.26
CA ALA A 19 -16.86 4.45 28.87
C ALA A 19 -15.56 4.00 28.21
N ALA A 20 -15.48 2.71 27.89
CA ALA A 20 -14.80 2.33 26.68
C ALA A 20 -15.34 3.32 25.65
N ARG A 21 -14.55 4.35 25.35
CA ARG A 21 -14.90 5.33 24.35
C ARG A 21 -14.87 4.48 23.10
N ALA A 22 -16.02 3.92 22.74
CA ALA A 22 -16.24 3.34 21.43
C ALA A 22 -15.91 4.52 20.52
N GLN A 23 -14.68 4.52 20.04
CA GLN A 23 -14.19 5.57 19.18
C GLN A 23 -15.14 5.50 18.00
N ALA A 24 -16.00 6.51 17.89
CA ALA A 24 -17.01 6.52 16.85
C ALA A 24 -16.25 6.25 15.54
N PRO A 25 -16.73 5.32 14.70
CA PRO A 25 -16.02 4.96 13.49
C PRO A 25 -15.68 6.24 12.74
N ALA A 26 -14.41 6.37 12.34
CA ALA A 26 -13.91 7.57 11.69
C ALA A 26 -14.87 7.95 10.54
N PRO A 27 -15.20 9.25 10.40
CA PRO A 27 -16.13 9.66 9.37
C PRO A 27 -15.56 9.27 8.01
N LEU A 28 -16.41 8.66 7.18
CA LEU A 28 -16.06 8.37 5.80
C LEU A 28 -16.15 9.65 4.98
N LYS A 29 -15.15 9.92 4.14
CA LYS A 29 -15.16 11.01 3.15
C LYS A 29 -14.86 10.46 1.77
N GLY A 30 -15.41 11.08 0.73
CA GLY A 30 -15.04 10.80 -0.66
C GLY A 30 -13.58 11.19 -0.92
N ARG A 31 -12.65 10.25 -0.69
CA ARG A 31 -11.20 10.49 -0.71
C ARG A 31 -10.53 10.14 -2.02
N ILE A 32 -11.16 9.31 -2.85
CA ILE A 32 -10.57 8.84 -4.09
C ILE A 32 -11.57 9.00 -5.22
N ALA A 33 -11.27 9.89 -6.17
CA ALA A 33 -11.95 9.94 -7.46
C ALA A 33 -11.27 8.96 -8.42
N VAL A 34 -12.05 8.12 -9.11
CA VAL A 34 -11.51 7.20 -10.11
C VAL A 34 -12.16 7.51 -11.45
N SER A 35 -11.35 7.84 -12.45
CA SER A 35 -11.77 8.11 -13.81
C SER A 35 -11.06 7.16 -14.75
N VAL A 36 -11.76 6.08 -15.13
CA VAL A 36 -11.23 5.02 -15.97
C VAL A 36 -12.17 4.85 -17.18
N PRO A 37 -11.72 5.09 -18.42
CA PRO A 37 -12.58 4.95 -19.58
C PRO A 37 -13.12 3.52 -19.72
N ARG A 38 -14.45 3.38 -19.82
CA ARG A 38 -15.16 2.14 -20.20
C ARG A 38 -15.07 0.96 -19.21
N VAL A 39 -14.64 1.19 -17.97
CA VAL A 39 -14.58 0.13 -16.94
C VAL A 39 -15.16 0.62 -15.62
N ASP A 40 -16.12 -0.14 -15.10
CA ASP A 40 -16.60 -0.01 -13.74
C ASP A 40 -15.56 -0.60 -12.79
N MET A 41 -15.17 0.17 -11.77
CA MET A 41 -14.13 -0.23 -10.82
C MET A 41 -14.73 -0.62 -9.47
N ARG A 42 -14.07 -1.55 -8.78
CA ARG A 42 -14.30 -1.85 -7.37
C ARG A 42 -13.05 -1.51 -6.60
N LEU A 43 -13.19 -0.63 -5.61
CA LEU A 43 -12.11 -0.29 -4.69
C LEU A 43 -12.29 -1.04 -3.38
N SER A 44 -11.23 -1.69 -2.93
CA SER A 44 -11.15 -2.31 -1.61
C SER A 44 -10.03 -1.67 -0.80
N TYR A 45 -10.19 -1.60 0.51
CA TYR A 45 -9.22 -0.98 1.40
C TYR A 45 -9.13 -1.68 2.76
N ALA A 46 -7.96 -1.60 3.38
CA ALA A 46 -7.71 -2.06 4.75
C ALA A 46 -6.67 -1.13 5.39
N GLU A 47 -6.63 -1.05 6.73
CA GLU A 47 -5.47 -0.45 7.41
C GLU A 47 -4.21 -1.18 6.95
N TYR A 48 -3.13 -0.46 6.65
CA TYR A 48 -1.96 -1.00 5.95
C TYR A 48 -1.38 -2.26 6.59
N ASP A 49 -1.31 -2.29 7.92
CA ASP A 49 -0.86 -3.42 8.73
C ASP A 49 -1.80 -4.63 8.70
N LYS A 50 -3.10 -4.40 8.46
CA LYS A 50 -4.15 -5.42 8.34
C LYS A 50 -4.39 -5.87 6.92
N ALA A 51 -3.83 -5.18 5.92
CA ALA A 51 -3.99 -5.58 4.51
C ALA A 51 -3.53 -7.03 4.26
N PHE A 52 -2.54 -7.50 5.03
CA PHE A 52 -1.97 -8.83 4.95
C PHE A 52 -2.79 -9.92 5.68
N SER A 53 -3.78 -9.55 6.52
CA SER A 53 -4.69 -10.51 7.15
C SER A 53 -5.88 -10.89 6.26
N GLY A 54 -6.04 -10.24 5.11
CA GLY A 54 -7.15 -10.48 4.18
C GLY A 54 -8.44 -9.71 4.50
N ASP A 55 -8.41 -8.83 5.51
CA ASP A 55 -9.57 -8.04 5.96
C ASP A 55 -9.84 -6.79 5.10
N LEU A 56 -9.93 -6.98 3.79
CA LEU A 56 -10.24 -5.92 2.83
C LEU A 56 -11.73 -5.57 2.85
N ARG A 57 -12.04 -4.27 3.03
CA ARG A 57 -13.40 -3.71 2.97
C ARG A 57 -13.65 -3.13 1.59
N THR A 58 -14.82 -3.36 1.01
CA THR A 58 -15.23 -2.67 -0.22
C THR A 58 -15.66 -1.24 0.09
N ALA A 59 -15.07 -0.27 -0.60
CA ALA A 59 -15.44 1.14 -0.46
C ALA A 59 -16.77 1.43 -1.16
N GLN A 60 -17.60 2.23 -0.50
CA GLN A 60 -18.82 2.81 -1.08
C GLN A 60 -18.48 4.12 -1.79
N THR A 61 -19.38 4.66 -2.62
CA THR A 61 -19.20 5.96 -3.29
C THR A 61 -20.10 7.03 -2.69
N ASP A 62 -19.64 8.28 -2.67
CA ASP A 62 -20.47 9.45 -2.38
C ASP A 62 -21.36 9.84 -3.57
N LEU A 63 -22.14 10.92 -3.42
CA LEU A 63 -23.04 11.43 -4.48
C LEU A 63 -22.29 11.93 -5.72
N GLU A 64 -21.00 12.25 -5.60
CA GLU A 64 -20.13 12.69 -6.70
C GLU A 64 -19.35 11.52 -7.32
N GLY A 65 -19.59 10.29 -6.85
CA GLY A 65 -18.93 9.08 -7.35
C GLY A 65 -17.53 8.84 -6.78
N ARG A 66 -17.10 9.59 -5.75
CA ARG A 66 -15.81 9.38 -5.08
C ARG A 66 -15.91 8.24 -4.08
N TYR A 67 -14.90 7.37 -4.04
CA TYR A 67 -14.83 6.31 -3.04
C TYR A 67 -14.62 6.88 -1.65
N MET A 68 -15.50 6.45 -0.75
CA MET A 68 -15.57 6.82 0.63
C MET A 68 -14.60 5.96 1.45
N LEU A 69 -13.58 6.60 2.01
CA LEU A 69 -12.60 5.96 2.88
C LEU A 69 -12.58 6.71 4.24
N PRO A 70 -12.11 6.05 5.32
CA PRO A 70 -11.91 6.74 6.59
C PRO A 70 -10.99 7.95 6.41
N ASP A 71 -11.38 9.05 7.05
CA ASP A 71 -10.58 10.26 7.16
C ASP A 71 -10.05 10.38 8.58
N ASP A 72 -9.03 9.57 8.88
CA ASP A 72 -8.30 9.55 10.14
C ASP A 72 -6.78 9.61 9.91
N ASP A 73 -6.03 9.41 10.98
CA ASP A 73 -4.57 9.44 11.01
C ASP A 73 -3.91 8.13 10.56
N LYS A 74 -4.69 7.19 10.02
CA LYS A 74 -4.18 5.89 9.59
C LYS A 74 -3.78 5.88 8.12
N ILE A 75 -2.89 4.93 7.81
CA ILE A 75 -2.50 4.61 6.44
C ILE A 75 -3.34 3.43 5.98
N TYR A 76 -3.94 3.56 4.80
CA TYR A 76 -4.74 2.49 4.22
C TYR A 76 -4.05 1.92 2.99
N ALA A 77 -3.98 0.59 2.91
CA ALA A 77 -3.72 -0.09 1.65
C ALA A 77 -5.02 -0.11 0.83
N VAL A 78 -4.89 0.16 -0.46
CA VAL A 78 -5.99 0.25 -1.41
C VAL A 78 -5.68 -0.69 -2.57
N THR A 79 -6.66 -1.52 -2.93
CA THR A 79 -6.63 -2.33 -4.14
C THR A 79 -7.77 -1.95 -5.05
N LEU A 80 -7.48 -1.92 -6.34
CA LEU A 80 -8.42 -1.55 -7.38
C LEU A 80 -8.62 -2.74 -8.31
N HIS A 81 -9.87 -3.18 -8.47
CA HIS A 81 -10.26 -4.29 -9.32
C HIS A 81 -11.27 -3.81 -10.36
N ARG A 82 -11.46 -4.58 -11.44
CA ARG A 82 -12.67 -4.43 -12.24
C ARG A 82 -13.86 -4.88 -11.41
N ARG A 83 -15.03 -4.27 -11.64
CA ARG A 83 -16.23 -4.58 -10.87
C ARG A 83 -16.69 -6.03 -11.01
N ASP A 84 -16.47 -6.61 -12.19
CA ASP A 84 -16.82 -7.97 -12.57
C ASP A 84 -15.73 -9.01 -12.24
N ASP A 85 -14.57 -8.58 -11.75
CA ASP A 85 -13.51 -9.50 -11.34
C ASP A 85 -13.99 -10.42 -10.20
N ALA A 86 -13.71 -11.72 -10.34
CA ALA A 86 -14.02 -12.74 -9.34
C ALA A 86 -13.36 -12.45 -7.98
N ALA A 87 -13.89 -13.04 -6.92
CA ALA A 87 -13.28 -12.98 -5.59
C ALA A 87 -11.87 -13.61 -5.65
N GLY A 88 -10.83 -12.82 -5.36
CA GLY A 88 -9.43 -13.26 -5.43
C GLY A 88 -8.72 -12.95 -6.75
N ALA A 89 -9.39 -12.35 -7.73
CA ALA A 89 -8.72 -11.90 -8.95
C ALA A 89 -7.59 -10.89 -8.64
N PRO A 90 -6.46 -10.92 -9.35
CA PRO A 90 -5.38 -9.97 -9.11
C PRO A 90 -5.85 -8.53 -9.34
N ALA A 91 -5.46 -7.62 -8.45
CA ALA A 91 -5.79 -6.20 -8.56
C ALA A 91 -5.15 -5.58 -9.80
N LEU A 92 -5.86 -4.62 -10.41
CA LEU A 92 -5.34 -3.73 -11.45
C LEU A 92 -4.30 -2.75 -10.90
N ALA A 93 -4.51 -2.30 -9.66
CA ALA A 93 -3.60 -1.43 -8.96
C ALA A 93 -3.64 -1.72 -7.45
N SER A 94 -2.48 -1.63 -6.81
CA SER A 94 -2.32 -1.68 -5.36
C SER A 94 -1.41 -0.55 -4.93
N PHE A 95 -1.86 0.27 -4.00
CA PHE A 95 -1.11 1.40 -3.47
C PHE A 95 -1.60 1.74 -2.06
N PHE A 96 -0.89 2.60 -1.33
CA PHE A 96 -1.39 3.12 -0.05
C PHE A 96 -1.84 4.56 -0.16
N ILE A 97 -2.73 4.98 0.74
CA ILE A 97 -3.14 6.36 0.92
C ILE A 97 -2.76 6.82 2.33
N LEU A 98 -2.09 7.96 2.41
CA LEU A 98 -1.65 8.56 3.67
C LEU A 98 -2.75 9.45 4.27
N PRO A 99 -2.66 9.79 5.57
CA PRO A 99 -3.56 10.75 6.20
C PRO A 99 -3.63 12.07 5.43
N GLY A 100 -4.85 12.60 5.25
CA GLY A 100 -5.11 13.87 4.58
C GLY A 100 -5.01 13.85 3.05
N GLU A 101 -4.57 12.75 2.42
CA GLU A 101 -4.53 12.67 0.95
C GLU A 101 -5.92 12.55 0.35
N GLN A 102 -6.09 13.23 -0.79
CA GLN A 102 -7.28 13.22 -1.64
C GLN A 102 -6.80 12.87 -3.04
N LEU A 103 -7.12 11.66 -3.51
CA LEU A 103 -6.50 11.08 -4.68
C LEU A 103 -7.41 11.14 -5.91
N GLU A 104 -6.80 11.34 -7.06
CA GLU A 104 -7.43 11.14 -8.37
C GLU A 104 -6.69 10.00 -9.09
N VAL A 105 -7.37 8.88 -9.32
CA VAL A 105 -6.87 7.74 -10.11
C VAL A 105 -7.38 7.89 -11.53
N LEU A 106 -6.49 8.18 -12.46
CA LEU A 106 -6.78 8.29 -13.89
C LEU A 106 -6.34 7.02 -14.60
N GLY A 107 -7.25 6.30 -15.23
CA GLY A 107 -6.93 5.19 -16.13
C GLY A 107 -6.56 5.70 -17.52
N LEU A 108 -5.34 5.43 -17.95
CA LEU A 108 -4.86 5.60 -19.31
C LEU A 108 -4.79 4.20 -19.93
N PHE A 109 -5.86 3.71 -20.53
CA PHE A 109 -5.76 2.43 -21.26
C PHE A 109 -4.80 2.59 -22.44
N GLN A 110 -3.72 1.81 -22.44
CA GLN A 110 -2.95 1.54 -23.64
C GLN A 110 -3.18 0.08 -23.98
N ASP A 111 -3.86 -0.17 -25.10
CA ASP A 111 -4.15 -1.49 -25.66
C ASP A 111 -4.82 -2.51 -24.70
N GLY A 112 -5.29 -3.63 -25.26
CA GLY A 112 -6.27 -4.52 -24.63
C GLY A 112 -5.82 -5.17 -23.31
N ASP A 113 -4.51 -5.19 -23.04
CA ASP A 113 -3.92 -5.93 -21.93
C ASP A 113 -3.16 -5.05 -20.93
N THR A 114 -2.90 -3.77 -21.25
CA THR A 114 -2.05 -2.89 -20.43
C THR A 114 -2.87 -1.77 -19.77
N PHE A 115 -2.97 -1.82 -18.44
CA PHE A 115 -3.65 -0.79 -17.66
C PHE A 115 -2.63 0.25 -17.17
N ASP A 116 -2.39 1.31 -17.93
CA ASP A 116 -1.69 2.47 -17.37
C ASP A 116 -2.66 3.26 -16.51
N TRP A 117 -2.18 3.72 -15.37
CA TRP A 117 -2.94 4.59 -14.49
C TRP A 117 -2.01 5.56 -13.79
N ARG A 118 -2.56 6.72 -13.47
CA ARG A 118 -1.85 7.78 -12.75
C ARG A 118 -2.64 8.13 -11.51
N VAL A 119 -1.97 8.17 -10.37
CA VAL A 119 -2.52 8.79 -9.16
C VAL A 119 -2.00 10.21 -9.04
N LYS A 120 -2.91 11.14 -8.79
CA LYS A 120 -2.59 12.52 -8.38
C LYS A 120 -3.06 12.77 -6.95
N GLY A 121 -2.58 13.87 -6.36
CA GLY A 121 -2.95 14.26 -5.00
C GLY A 121 -2.11 13.56 -3.92
N SER A 122 -1.05 12.86 -4.33
CA SER A 122 0.00 12.35 -3.46
C SER A 122 1.36 12.76 -3.99
N PRO A 123 2.21 13.43 -3.18
CA PRO A 123 3.58 13.75 -3.57
C PRO A 123 4.39 12.53 -3.98
N VAL A 124 4.10 11.36 -3.40
CA VAL A 124 4.79 10.10 -3.70
C VAL A 124 4.46 9.63 -5.11
N PHE A 125 3.17 9.50 -5.45
CA PHE A 125 2.76 8.98 -6.75
C PHE A 125 3.05 9.96 -7.89
N GLU A 126 3.04 11.26 -7.61
CA GLU A 126 3.45 12.27 -8.59
C GLU A 126 4.95 12.20 -8.87
N ALA A 127 5.79 12.07 -7.83
CA ALA A 127 7.22 11.86 -7.99
C ALA A 127 7.54 10.53 -8.70
N ASP A 128 6.83 9.45 -8.36
CA ASP A 128 6.97 8.14 -9.03
C ASP A 128 6.65 8.26 -10.52
N TYR A 129 5.55 8.94 -10.86
CA TYR A 129 5.16 9.15 -12.25
C TYR A 129 6.18 9.98 -13.02
N GLU A 130 6.77 11.01 -12.41
CA GLU A 130 7.80 11.84 -13.03
C GLU A 130 9.12 11.08 -13.23
N TYR A 131 9.60 10.40 -12.19
CA TYR A 131 10.84 9.63 -12.23
C TYR A 131 10.72 8.41 -13.17
N GLY A 132 9.61 7.67 -13.05
CA GLY A 132 9.34 6.46 -13.81
C GLY A 132 8.91 6.68 -15.25
N ARG A 133 8.59 7.92 -15.67
CA ARG A 133 8.01 8.23 -17.00
C ARG A 133 8.74 7.56 -18.15
N LYS A 134 10.08 7.61 -18.14
CA LYS A 134 10.94 7.02 -19.18
C LYS A 134 10.85 5.49 -19.23
N TYR A 135 10.62 4.85 -18.08
CA TYR A 135 10.61 3.40 -17.90
C TYR A 135 9.21 2.82 -17.74
N ARG A 136 8.18 3.66 -17.87
CA ARG A 136 6.79 3.31 -17.54
C ARG A 136 6.30 2.06 -18.28
N ARG A 137 6.67 1.93 -19.56
CA ARG A 137 6.32 0.76 -20.36
C ARG A 137 6.87 -0.55 -19.78
N GLU A 138 8.08 -0.54 -19.25
CA GLU A 138 8.70 -1.70 -18.61
C GLU A 138 7.96 -2.06 -17.31
N GLU A 139 7.62 -1.07 -16.49
CA GLU A 139 6.88 -1.28 -15.25
C GLU A 139 5.48 -1.84 -15.50
N LEU A 140 4.77 -1.28 -16.48
CA LEU A 140 3.45 -1.76 -16.88
C LEU A 140 3.50 -3.18 -17.44
N ARG A 141 4.51 -3.50 -18.25
CA ARG A 141 4.72 -4.84 -18.76
C ARG A 141 4.97 -5.85 -17.64
N ALA A 142 5.81 -5.50 -16.67
CA ALA A 142 6.07 -6.35 -15.51
C ALA A 142 4.79 -6.58 -14.68
N ALA A 143 4.04 -5.51 -14.39
CA ALA A 143 2.77 -5.60 -13.65
C ALA A 143 1.75 -6.48 -14.37
N THR A 144 1.63 -6.33 -15.70
CA THR A 144 0.75 -7.15 -16.54
C THR A 144 1.15 -8.62 -16.48
N LEU A 145 2.43 -8.94 -16.70
CA LEU A 145 2.92 -10.32 -16.64
C LEU A 145 2.69 -10.97 -15.27
N ARG A 146 2.94 -10.25 -14.17
CA ARG A 146 2.65 -10.75 -12.81
C ARG A 146 1.16 -11.05 -12.64
N ARG A 147 0.28 -10.15 -13.08
CA ARG A 147 -1.17 -10.33 -13.01
C ARG A 147 -1.62 -11.55 -13.81
N GLN A 148 -1.17 -11.69 -15.05
CA GLN A 148 -1.52 -12.83 -15.90
C GLN A 148 -1.09 -14.15 -15.27
N ASN A 149 0.14 -14.20 -14.74
CA ASN A 149 0.65 -15.37 -14.03
C ASN A 149 -0.19 -15.69 -12.78
N LEU A 150 -0.51 -14.69 -11.94
CA LEU A 150 -1.34 -14.86 -10.75
C LEU A 150 -2.79 -15.25 -11.05
N ALA A 151 -3.30 -14.86 -12.23
CA ALA A 151 -4.64 -15.22 -12.68
C ALA A 151 -4.70 -16.64 -13.29
N GLY A 152 -3.58 -17.38 -13.36
CA GLY A 152 -3.51 -18.70 -13.98
C GLY A 152 -3.55 -18.66 -15.51
N GLU A 153 -3.43 -17.48 -16.14
CA GLU A 153 -3.46 -17.36 -17.61
C GLU A 153 -2.27 -18.06 -18.29
N TRP A 154 -1.24 -18.40 -17.51
CA TRP A 154 -0.05 -19.09 -17.99
C TRP A 154 -0.16 -20.61 -17.92
N ASP A 155 -1.14 -21.15 -17.19
CA ASP A 155 -1.23 -22.58 -16.86
C ASP A 155 -1.43 -23.43 -18.12
N ASP A 156 -2.16 -22.91 -19.10
CA ASP A 156 -2.44 -23.59 -20.38
C ASP A 156 -1.39 -23.30 -21.48
N LEU A 157 -0.37 -22.49 -21.19
CA LEU A 157 0.68 -22.17 -22.15
C LEU A 157 1.69 -23.31 -22.30
N SER A 158 2.35 -23.38 -23.47
CA SER A 158 3.44 -24.33 -23.67
C SER A 158 4.60 -24.07 -22.68
N PRO A 159 5.34 -25.12 -22.25
CA PRO A 159 6.49 -24.94 -21.35
C PRO A 159 7.55 -23.96 -21.89
N GLU A 160 7.71 -23.90 -23.21
CA GLU A 160 8.61 -22.92 -23.84
C GLU A 160 8.09 -21.50 -23.67
N ARG A 161 6.79 -21.26 -23.89
CA ARG A 161 6.20 -19.94 -23.72
C ARG A 161 6.25 -19.48 -22.27
N GLN A 162 5.96 -20.38 -21.32
CA GLN A 162 6.11 -20.09 -19.89
C GLN A 162 7.56 -19.71 -19.55
N ARG A 163 8.57 -20.40 -20.08
CA ARG A 163 9.99 -20.05 -19.87
C ARG A 163 10.33 -18.66 -20.43
N GLN A 164 9.84 -18.32 -21.62
CA GLN A 164 10.05 -17.01 -22.23
C GLN A 164 9.46 -15.88 -21.37
N LEU A 165 8.20 -16.01 -20.95
CA LEU A 165 7.52 -15.01 -20.12
C LEU A 165 8.18 -14.87 -18.74
N ASN A 166 8.60 -15.99 -18.14
CA ASN A 166 9.35 -15.97 -16.88
C ASN A 166 10.73 -15.32 -17.01
N ALA A 167 11.41 -15.47 -18.16
CA ALA A 167 12.69 -14.81 -18.41
C ALA A 167 12.50 -13.30 -18.62
N GLU A 168 11.47 -12.91 -19.39
CA GLU A 168 11.09 -11.52 -19.60
C GLU A 168 10.78 -10.83 -18.27
N LEU A 169 9.89 -11.42 -17.46
CA LEU A 169 9.50 -10.87 -16.16
C LEU A 169 10.71 -10.70 -15.22
N ARG A 170 11.61 -11.69 -15.17
CA ARG A 170 12.83 -11.60 -14.34
C ARG A 170 13.76 -10.47 -14.75
N LEU A 171 13.89 -10.21 -16.06
CA LEU A 171 14.71 -9.10 -16.56
C LEU A 171 14.09 -7.75 -16.22
N LEU A 172 12.77 -7.62 -16.39
CA LEU A 172 12.05 -6.40 -16.03
C LEU A 172 12.12 -6.12 -14.52
N ASP A 173 11.86 -7.14 -13.69
CA ASP A 173 11.90 -7.04 -12.23
C ASP A 173 13.27 -6.61 -11.73
N ARG A 174 14.34 -7.14 -12.32
CA ARG A 174 15.72 -6.74 -12.00
C ARG A 174 15.95 -5.27 -12.32
N GLY A 175 15.61 -4.82 -13.54
CA GLY A 175 15.79 -3.42 -13.94
C GLY A 175 14.98 -2.45 -13.10
N ILE A 176 13.75 -2.81 -12.72
CA ILE A 176 12.90 -2.02 -11.83
C ILE A 176 13.51 -1.94 -10.43
N LYS A 177 13.99 -3.07 -9.89
CA LYS A 177 14.67 -3.11 -8.60
C LYS A 177 15.90 -2.21 -8.60
N GLU A 178 16.81 -2.40 -9.55
CA GLU A 178 18.06 -1.64 -9.66
C GLU A 178 17.83 -0.12 -9.66
N ARG A 179 16.87 0.37 -10.46
CA ARG A 179 16.55 1.81 -10.54
C ARG A 179 16.01 2.37 -9.24
N ARG A 180 15.05 1.69 -8.63
CA ARG A 180 14.44 2.15 -7.37
C ARG A 180 15.43 2.11 -6.21
N CYS A 181 16.31 1.10 -6.17
CA CYS A 181 17.42 1.05 -5.22
C CYS A 181 18.41 2.20 -5.43
N ALA A 182 18.76 2.52 -6.68
CA ALA A 182 19.58 3.69 -7.00
C ALA A 182 18.90 4.99 -6.54
N TYR A 183 17.59 5.13 -6.79
CA TYR A 183 16.83 6.29 -6.35
C TYR A 183 16.89 6.50 -4.84
N ILE A 184 16.72 5.43 -4.04
CA ILE A 184 16.83 5.51 -2.58
C ILE A 184 18.21 6.05 -2.15
N ARG A 185 19.29 5.54 -2.76
CA ARG A 185 20.66 5.98 -2.46
C ARG A 185 20.89 7.46 -2.81
N GLU A 186 20.36 7.89 -3.95
CA GLU A 186 20.56 9.25 -4.47
C GLU A 186 19.64 10.27 -3.79
N ASN A 187 18.47 9.84 -3.29
CA ASN A 187 17.43 10.72 -2.77
C ASN A 187 16.90 10.26 -1.40
N PRO A 188 17.75 10.10 -0.37
CA PRO A 188 17.36 9.50 0.92
C PRO A 188 16.30 10.29 1.70
N SER A 189 16.07 11.55 1.36
CA SER A 189 15.04 12.41 1.97
C SER A 189 13.74 12.49 1.17
N SER A 190 13.66 11.83 0.00
CA SER A 190 12.48 11.85 -0.85
C SER A 190 11.37 10.94 -0.29
N PRO A 191 10.12 11.41 -0.20
CA PRO A 191 8.96 10.55 0.03
C PRO A 191 8.90 9.30 -0.86
N LEU A 192 9.35 9.41 -2.11
CA LEU A 192 9.40 8.30 -3.05
C LEU A 192 10.39 7.22 -2.61
N SER A 193 11.45 7.58 -1.89
CA SER A 193 12.40 6.61 -1.33
C SER A 193 11.76 5.77 -0.21
N ALA A 194 10.91 6.39 0.64
CA ALA A 194 10.12 5.64 1.61
C ALA A 194 9.12 4.69 0.90
N TYR A 195 8.46 5.16 -0.16
CA TYR A 195 7.60 4.32 -0.97
C TYR A 195 8.34 3.13 -1.57
N TYR A 196 9.44 3.37 -2.29
CA TYR A 196 10.25 2.31 -2.88
C TYR A 196 10.80 1.33 -1.85
N PHE A 197 11.15 1.80 -0.65
CA PHE A 197 11.53 0.90 0.42
C PHE A 197 10.41 -0.10 0.77
N THR A 198 9.16 0.36 0.80
CA THR A 198 8.01 -0.48 1.21
C THR A 198 7.49 -1.45 0.14
N CYS A 199 7.72 -1.18 -1.15
CA CYS A 199 7.18 -2.00 -2.25
C CYS A 199 8.25 -2.79 -3.03
N GLN A 200 9.45 -2.90 -2.47
CA GLN A 200 10.55 -3.70 -3.01
C GLN A 200 10.75 -4.99 -2.21
N PRO A 201 10.96 -6.14 -2.87
CA PRO A 201 11.50 -7.31 -2.20
C PRO A 201 13.01 -7.10 -1.97
N PHE A 202 13.37 -6.78 -0.73
CA PHE A 202 14.76 -6.80 -0.27
C PHE A 202 15.12 -8.17 0.31
N PRO A 203 16.30 -8.72 -0.01
CA PRO A 203 17.01 -9.64 0.87
C PRO A 203 17.07 -9.05 2.28
N ILE A 204 16.98 -9.89 3.29
CA ILE A 204 16.88 -9.41 4.67
C ILE A 204 18.11 -8.59 5.07
N GLU A 205 19.27 -8.95 4.53
CA GLU A 205 20.55 -8.27 4.72
C GLU A 205 20.53 -6.84 4.16
N GLU A 206 19.79 -6.60 3.08
CA GLU A 206 19.68 -5.28 2.43
C GLU A 206 18.69 -4.35 3.16
N VAL A 207 17.73 -4.90 3.92
CA VAL A 207 16.69 -4.10 4.61
C VAL A 207 17.32 -3.09 5.56
N VAL A 208 18.30 -3.53 6.36
CA VAL A 208 18.98 -2.66 7.34
C VAL A 208 19.77 -1.57 6.62
N GLU A 209 20.46 -1.91 5.53
CA GLU A 209 21.23 -0.96 4.73
C GLU A 209 20.30 0.14 4.18
N TYR A 210 19.27 -0.21 3.42
CA TYR A 210 18.40 0.79 2.80
C TYR A 210 17.57 1.57 3.83
N TYR A 211 17.14 0.94 4.92
CA TYR A 211 16.46 1.65 6.00
C TYR A 211 17.38 2.70 6.63
N SER A 212 18.65 2.36 6.87
CA SER A 212 19.63 3.28 7.46
C SER A 212 19.97 4.47 6.56
N MET A 213 19.83 4.32 5.24
CA MET A 213 20.01 5.40 4.28
C MET A 213 18.88 6.43 4.34
N LEU A 214 17.65 6.03 4.71
CA LEU A 214 16.52 6.95 4.76
C LEU A 214 16.76 8.04 5.80
N SER A 215 16.47 9.28 5.41
CA SER A 215 16.58 10.42 6.31
C SER A 215 15.70 10.27 7.55
N GLU A 216 16.13 10.86 8.66
CA GLU A 216 15.40 10.84 9.93
C GLU A 216 13.98 11.39 9.79
N SER A 217 13.77 12.43 8.97
CA SER A 217 12.45 13.00 8.73
C SER A 217 11.47 12.02 8.06
N LEU A 218 11.95 11.04 7.29
CA LEU A 218 11.11 9.96 6.77
C LEU A 218 10.86 8.89 7.83
N ARG A 219 11.92 8.48 8.55
CA ARG A 219 11.86 7.41 9.56
C ARG A 219 11.01 7.77 10.77
N GLU A 220 10.95 9.05 11.12
CA GLU A 220 10.25 9.55 12.31
C GLU A 220 9.02 10.41 11.96
N GLY A 221 8.86 10.78 10.69
CA GLY A 221 7.75 11.60 10.22
C GLY A 221 6.54 10.80 9.74
N ARG A 222 5.82 11.36 8.77
CA ARG A 222 4.55 10.82 8.25
C ARG A 222 4.64 9.41 7.62
N TYR A 223 5.84 8.92 7.33
CA TYR A 223 6.08 7.59 6.74
C TYR A 223 6.51 6.56 7.79
N ALA A 224 6.76 6.97 9.04
CA ALA A 224 7.19 6.06 10.11
C ALA A 224 6.29 4.83 10.25
N PRO A 225 4.94 4.93 10.21
CA PRO A 225 4.09 3.75 10.42
C PRO A 225 4.31 2.65 9.36
N ILE A 226 4.44 3.01 8.08
CA ILE A 226 4.69 2.01 7.02
C ILE A 226 6.11 1.45 7.07
N LEU A 227 7.11 2.29 7.40
CA LEU A 227 8.49 1.86 7.47
C LEU A 227 8.73 0.91 8.65
N ASN A 228 8.17 1.25 9.82
CA ASN A 228 8.23 0.41 11.01
C ASN A 228 7.55 -0.94 10.78
N PHE A 229 6.37 -0.94 10.15
CA PHE A 229 5.67 -2.18 9.82
C PHE A 229 6.52 -3.10 8.94
N VAL A 230 7.17 -2.58 7.90
CA VAL A 230 8.06 -3.37 7.03
C VAL A 230 9.22 -3.96 7.85
N CYS A 231 9.87 -3.15 8.68
CA CYS A 231 10.95 -3.60 9.55
C CYS A 231 10.48 -4.70 10.53
N GLU A 232 9.32 -4.54 11.14
CA GLU A 232 8.72 -5.54 12.04
C GLU A 232 8.41 -6.85 11.31
N MET A 233 7.86 -6.79 10.08
CA MET A 233 7.62 -7.98 9.26
C MET A 233 8.92 -8.75 9.01
N TYR A 234 9.98 -8.06 8.60
CA TYR A 234 11.28 -8.68 8.36
C TYR A 234 11.88 -9.28 9.64
N GLN A 235 11.74 -8.59 10.79
CA GLN A 235 12.17 -9.14 12.08
C GLN A 235 11.40 -10.41 12.46
N ARG A 236 10.08 -10.47 12.20
CA ARG A 236 9.30 -11.68 12.45
C ARG A 236 9.75 -12.85 11.57
N ILE A 237 10.07 -12.59 10.31
CA ILE A 237 10.61 -13.60 9.39
C ILE A 237 11.97 -14.13 9.87
N LEU A 238 12.85 -13.25 10.37
CA LEU A 238 14.15 -13.65 10.91
C LEU A 238 14.06 -14.50 12.19
N ASN A 239 13.02 -14.27 12.99
CA ASN A 239 12.85 -14.93 14.29
C ASN A 239 11.97 -16.19 14.22
N ALA A 240 11.42 -16.53 13.05
CA ALA A 240 10.61 -17.72 12.82
C ALA A 240 11.46 -18.90 12.35
#